data_AF-A0A1H8L4C5-F1
#
_entry.id   AF-A0A1H8L4C5-F1
#
_cell.length_a   1.000
_cell.length_b   1.000
_cell.length_c   1.000
_cell.angle_alpha   90.00
_cell.angle_beta   90.00
_cell.angle_gamma   90.00
#
_symmetry.space_group_name_H-M   'P 1'
#
loop_
_entity.id
_entity.type
_entity.pdbx_description
1 polymer ?
#
loop_
_entity_poly.entity_id
_entity_poly.type
_entity_poly.pdbx_seq_one_letter_code
_entity_poly.pdbx_strand_id
1 'polypeptide(L)'
;MRRSFLIAGSTFLLSGTLLFGMVYLAIANYVPHMTGWSDPPGKFSLALDATMLRVPYIISILFMVVGAILFAVAIYKELTNKNLEAH
;
A
#
# COMPACT_ATOMS: atom_id res chain seq x y z
N MET A 1 0.86 -7.96 -23.31
CA MET A 1 0.10 -7.10 -22.37
C MET A 1 -0.30 -7.79 -21.07
N ARG A 2 -0.87 -9.01 -21.08
CA ARG A 2 -1.41 -9.67 -19.88
C ARG A 2 -0.39 -9.94 -18.76
N ARG A 3 0.79 -10.47 -19.11
CA ARG A 3 1.93 -10.60 -18.18
C ARG A 3 2.39 -9.25 -17.63
N SER A 4 2.40 -8.21 -18.47
CA SER A 4 2.80 -6.86 -18.07
C SER A 4 1.89 -6.28 -16.99
N PHE A 5 0.57 -6.48 -17.10
CA PHE A 5 -0.38 -6.04 -16.06
C PHE A 5 -0.26 -6.84 -14.76
N LEU A 6 -0.02 -8.15 -14.82
CA LEU A 6 0.25 -8.96 -13.62
C LEU A 6 1.52 -8.50 -12.91
N ILE A 7 2.61 -8.30 -13.67
CA ILE A 7 3.90 -7.85 -13.13
C ILE A 7 3.77 -6.44 -12.56
N ALA A 8 3.18 -5.50 -13.30
CA ALA A 8 2.98 -4.15 -12.81
C ALA A 8 2.09 -4.14 -11.55
N GLY A 9 0.95 -4.84 -11.58
CA GLY A 9 0.04 -4.92 -10.44
C GLY A 9 0.70 -5.51 -9.20
N SER A 10 1.45 -6.61 -9.34
CA SER A 10 2.17 -7.21 -8.21
C SER A 10 3.31 -6.31 -7.70
N THR A 11 4.07 -5.66 -8.59
CA THR A 11 5.13 -4.72 -8.20
C THR A 11 4.56 -3.51 -7.44
N PHE A 12 3.49 -2.88 -7.95
CA PHE A 12 2.83 -1.74 -7.26
C PHE A 12 2.25 -2.17 -5.91
N LEU A 13 1.60 -3.32 -5.84
CA LEU A 13 1.01 -3.82 -4.61
C LEU A 13 2.08 -4.14 -3.53
N LEU A 14 3.15 -4.82 -3.93
CA LEU A 14 4.25 -5.18 -3.01
C LEU A 14 5.02 -3.93 -2.56
N SER A 15 5.36 -3.03 -3.49
CA SER A 15 6.07 -1.79 -3.14
C SER A 15 5.22 -0.87 -2.27
N GLY A 16 3.91 -0.76 -2.54
CA GLY A 16 2.97 -0.04 -1.68
C GLY A 16 2.91 -0.63 -0.27
N THR A 17 2.79 -1.96 -0.16
CA THR A 17 2.78 -2.68 1.13
C THR A 17 4.08 -2.45 1.92
N LEU A 18 5.22 -2.56 1.26
CA LEU A 18 6.53 -2.35 1.89
C LEU A 18 6.69 -0.89 2.36
N LEU A 19 6.31 0.08 1.51
CA LEU A 19 6.38 1.50 1.87
C LEU A 19 5.46 1.82 3.05
N PHE A 20 4.24 1.26 3.06
CA PHE A 20 3.30 1.39 4.17
C PHE A 20 3.89 0.83 5.47
N GLY A 21 4.47 -0.38 5.41
CA GLY A 21 5.15 -0.99 6.55
C GLY A 21 6.31 -0.14 7.07
N MET A 22 7.14 0.41 6.19
CA MET A 22 8.25 1.29 6.57
C MET A 22 7.78 2.57 7.26
N VAL A 23 6.66 3.16 6.82
CA VAL A 23 6.06 4.33 7.52
C VAL A 23 5.69 3.96 8.95
N TYR A 24 5.03 2.83 9.16
CA TYR A 24 4.65 2.37 10.51
C TYR A 24 5.86 2.04 11.38
N LEU A 25 6.90 1.43 10.82
CA LEU A 25 8.15 1.16 11.53
C LEU A 25 8.85 2.44 11.95
N ALA A 26 8.91 3.44 11.05
CA ALA A 26 9.51 4.73 11.36
C ALA A 26 8.72 5.48 12.45
N ILE A 27 7.39 5.43 12.40
CA ILE A 27 6.54 5.98 13.46
C ILE A 27 6.78 5.23 14.78
N ALA A 28 6.82 3.90 14.77
CA ALA A 28 7.07 3.10 15.97
C ALA A 28 8.41 3.47 16.64
N ASN A 29 9.44 3.77 15.85
CA ASN A 29 10.73 4.28 16.35
C ASN A 29 10.65 5.73 16.88
N TYR A 30 9.72 6.54 16.34
CA TYR A 30 9.49 7.90 16.81
C TYR A 30 8.65 7.96 18.10
N VAL A 31 7.68 7.05 18.28
CA VAL A 31 6.72 7.06 19.40
C VAL A 31 7.37 7.24 20.79
N PRO A 32 8.50 6.60 21.15
CA PRO A 32 9.13 6.78 22.46
C PRO A 32 9.55 8.21 22.78
N HIS A 33 9.70 9.07 21.77
CA HIS A 33 10.06 10.48 21.92
C HIS A 33 8.84 11.39 22.11
N MET A 34 7.61 10.84 22.02
CA MET A 34 6.38 11.57 22.27
C MET A 34 5.95 11.45 23.74
N THR A 35 5.45 12.55 24.30
CA THR A 35 4.81 12.55 25.62
C THR A 35 3.43 11.92 25.54
N GLY A 36 3.34 10.63 25.88
CA GLY A 36 2.09 9.87 25.95
C GLY A 36 1.43 9.59 24.58
N TRP A 37 0.98 8.36 24.37
CA TRP A 37 0.28 7.95 23.14
C TRP A 37 -1.22 8.21 23.18
N SER A 38 -1.81 8.23 24.38
CA SER A 38 -3.25 8.27 24.61
C SER A 38 -3.84 9.69 24.70
N ASP A 39 -3.02 10.72 24.92
CA ASP A 39 -3.51 12.08 25.18
C ASP A 39 -2.56 13.16 24.60
N PRO A 40 -3.03 14.11 23.77
CA PRO A 40 -4.33 14.19 23.10
C PRO A 40 -4.54 13.16 21.97
N PRO A 41 -5.78 12.89 21.53
CA PRO A 41 -6.06 12.04 20.37
C PRO A 41 -5.45 12.61 19.08
N GLY A 42 -5.10 11.73 18.14
CA GLY A 42 -4.50 12.13 16.85
C GLY A 42 -2.97 12.09 16.79
N LYS A 43 -2.30 11.49 17.79
CA LYS A 43 -0.82 11.34 17.84
C LYS A 43 -0.22 10.70 16.60
N PHE A 44 -0.92 9.78 15.95
CA PHE A 44 -0.44 9.20 14.69
C PHE A 44 -0.29 10.24 13.58
N SER A 45 -1.26 11.14 13.43
CA SER A 45 -1.17 12.24 12.46
C SER A 45 -0.04 13.22 12.82
N LEU A 46 0.11 13.52 14.11
CA LEU A 46 1.22 14.35 14.59
C LEU A 46 2.57 13.67 14.34
N ALA A 47 2.67 12.35 14.50
CA ALA A 47 3.87 11.57 14.22
C ALA A 47 4.21 11.61 12.74
N LEU A 48 3.22 11.43 11.86
CA LEU A 48 3.38 11.55 10.42
C LEU A 48 3.90 12.93 10.02
N ASP A 49 3.40 13.99 10.63
CA ASP A 49 3.82 15.36 10.33
C ASP A 49 5.23 15.64 10.86
N ALA A 50 5.51 15.22 12.10
CA ALA A 50 6.81 15.39 12.74
C ALA A 50 7.93 14.61 12.04
N THR A 51 7.60 13.47 11.42
CA THR A 51 8.56 12.62 10.68
C THR A 51 8.55 12.90 9.17
N MET A 52 7.75 13.86 8.70
CA MET A 52 7.54 14.14 7.27
C MET A 52 7.05 12.93 6.45
N LEU A 53 6.42 11.95 7.10
CA LEU A 53 5.97 10.70 6.49
C LEU A 53 4.56 10.75 5.92
N ARG A 54 3.86 11.88 6.02
CA ARG A 54 2.50 12.03 5.45
C ARG A 54 2.45 11.75 3.95
N VAL A 55 3.43 12.26 3.19
CA VAL A 55 3.52 12.03 1.74
C VAL A 55 3.77 10.55 1.41
N PRO A 56 4.82 9.88 1.94
CA PRO A 56 5.03 8.46 1.65
C PRO A 56 3.87 7.57 2.14
N TYR A 57 3.18 7.93 3.21
CA TYR A 57 1.95 7.24 3.65
C TYR A 57 0.87 7.28 2.56
N ILE A 58 0.54 8.47 2.02
CA ILE A 58 -0.47 8.62 0.97
C ILE A 58 -0.05 7.87 -0.30
N ILE A 59 1.22 8.01 -0.71
CA ILE A 59 1.75 7.31 -1.89
C ILE A 59 1.66 5.79 -1.72
N SER A 60 1.96 5.26 -0.54
CA SER A 60 1.87 3.82 -0.28
C SER A 60 0.47 3.27 -0.48
N ILE A 61 -0.55 4.01 -0.02
CA ILE A 61 -1.97 3.64 -0.21
C ILE A 61 -2.34 3.69 -1.69
N LEU A 62 -1.93 4.74 -2.41
CA LEU A 62 -2.18 4.83 -3.85
C LEU A 62 -1.54 3.67 -4.61
N PHE A 63 -0.31 3.30 -4.27
CA PHE A 63 0.38 2.15 -4.88
C PHE A 63 -0.34 0.84 -4.58
N MET A 64 -0.82 0.63 -3.36
CA MET A 64 -1.62 -0.55 -3.02
C MET A 64 -2.93 -0.59 -3.79
N VAL A 65 -3.67 0.52 -3.87
CA VAL A 65 -4.95 0.59 -4.59
C VAL A 65 -4.76 0.34 -6.09
N VAL A 66 -3.82 1.04 -6.72
CA VAL A 66 -3.52 0.87 -8.15
C VAL A 66 -3.01 -0.55 -8.42
N GLY A 67 -2.10 -1.06 -7.58
CA GLY A 67 -1.57 -2.42 -7.69
C GLY A 67 -2.67 -3.47 -7.59
N ALA A 68 -3.57 -3.35 -6.61
CA ALA A 68 -4.71 -4.24 -6.43
C ALA A 68 -5.65 -4.24 -7.64
N ILE A 69 -5.98 -3.06 -8.19
CA ILE A 69 -6.84 -2.94 -9.37
C ILE A 69 -6.19 -3.62 -10.58
N LEU A 70 -4.92 -3.31 -10.87
CA LEU A 70 -4.21 -3.90 -12.01
C LEU A 70 -4.09 -5.42 -11.88
N PHE A 71 -3.81 -5.91 -10.67
CA PHE A 71 -3.71 -7.33 -10.39
C PHE A 71 -5.06 -8.04 -10.56
N ALA A 72 -6.13 -7.47 -10.01
CA ALA A 72 -7.49 -8.00 -10.13
C ALA A 72 -7.96 -8.06 -11.59
N VAL A 73 -7.74 -7.00 -12.37
CA VAL A 73 -8.07 -6.97 -13.80
C VAL A 73 -7.34 -8.07 -14.57
N ALA A 74 -6.05 -8.28 -14.27
CA ALA A 74 -5.25 -9.26 -14.99
C ALA A 74 -5.63 -10.71 -14.64
N ILE A 75 -6.05 -10.97 -13.39
CA ILE A 75 -6.63 -12.25 -12.96
C ILE A 75 -8.01 -12.46 -13.58
N TYR A 76 -8.88 -11.46 -13.53
CA TYR A 76 -10.22 -11.55 -14.11
C TYR A 76 -10.13 -11.95 -15.60
N LYS A 77 -9.22 -11.32 -16.34
CA LYS A 77 -8.95 -11.66 -17.73
C LYS A 77 -8.38 -13.09 -17.93
N GLU A 78 -7.64 -13.65 -16.96
CA GLU A 78 -7.25 -15.08 -16.99
C GLU A 78 -8.47 -15.97 -16.94
N LEU A 79 -9.32 -15.73 -15.94
CA LEU A 79 -10.43 -16.60 -15.61
C LEU A 79 -11.47 -16.60 -16.74
N THR A 80 -11.76 -15.43 -17.30
CA THR A 80 -12.65 -15.31 -18.46
C THR A 80 -12.10 -16.05 -19.68
N ASN A 81 -10.80 -15.91 -20.00
CA ASN A 81 -10.22 -16.58 -21.16
C ASN A 81 -10.24 -18.10 -21.03
N LYS A 82 -9.91 -18.62 -19.85
CA LYS A 82 -9.97 -20.07 -19.57
C LYS A 82 -11.39 -20.63 -19.70
N ASN A 83 -12.39 -19.87 -19.28
CA ASN A 83 -13.79 -20.30 -19.37
C ASN A 83 -14.27 -20.40 -20.83
N LEU A 84 -13.77 -19.54 -21.72
CA LEU A 84 -14.10 -19.56 -23.15
C LEU A 84 -13.45 -20.73 -23.90
N GLU A 85 -12.29 -21.21 -23.44
CA GLU A 85 -11.60 -22.37 -24.05
C GLU A 85 -12.18 -23.72 -23.59
N ALA A 86 -12.99 -23.73 -22.54
CA ALA A 86 -13.63 -24.93 -21.99
C ALA A 86 -15.01 -25.24 -22.61
N HIS A 87 -15.50 -24.39 -23.51
CA HIS A 87 -16.77 -24.51 -24.23
C HIS A 87 -16.53 -24.57 -25.74
#